data_AF-A0A843CK14-F1
#
_entry.id   AF-A0A843CK14-F1
#
_cell.length_a   1.000
_cell.length_b   1.000
_cell.length_c   1.000
_cell.angle_alpha   90.00
_cell.angle_beta   90.00
_cell.angle_gamma   90.00
#
_symmetry.space_group_name_H-M   'P 1'
#
loop_
_entity.id
_entity.type
_entity.pdbx_description
1 polymer ?
#
loop_
_entity_poly.entity_id
_entity_poly.type
_entity_poly.pdbx_seq_one_letter_code
_entity_poly.pdbx_strand_id
1 'polypeptide(L)'
;MTVACHGKQSGNVTLTSLVVAISSVKVHRSGALDLTGEWISLSDTPQTVDLFQLKTTTQLGSTSVEEGTINIVRIDVSGATASSDKGPIDLVVSGNHLQAEPAASVNGGMTTNITVTPHVVCEGNGTFRLTPELTATSHESRD
;
A
#
# COMPACT_ATOMS: atom_id res chain seq x y z
N MET A 1 4.59 15.23 -4.13
CA MET A 1 3.23 15.07 -3.59
C MET A 1 2.96 16.25 -2.66
N THR A 2 1.82 16.93 -2.78
CA THR A 2 1.45 18.03 -1.86
C THR A 2 0.36 17.56 -0.92
N VAL A 3 0.57 17.74 0.37
CA VAL A 3 -0.35 17.35 1.44
C VAL A 3 -0.89 18.63 2.07
N ALA A 4 -2.21 18.75 2.13
CA ALA A 4 -2.87 19.84 2.84
C ALA A 4 -2.90 19.52 4.34
N CYS A 5 -2.33 20.40 5.16
CA CYS A 5 -2.44 20.33 6.61
C CYS A 5 -3.48 21.32 7.11
N HIS A 6 -4.37 20.84 7.98
CA HIS A 6 -5.33 21.67 8.70
C HIS A 6 -4.93 21.76 10.19
N GLY A 7 -5.32 22.84 10.89
CA GLY A 7 -5.01 23.01 12.32
C GLY A 7 -3.68 23.74 12.60
N LYS A 8 -2.92 23.31 13.62
CA LYS A 8 -1.74 24.06 14.13
C LYS A 8 -0.61 24.25 13.11
N GLN A 9 -0.54 23.40 12.09
CA GLN A 9 0.40 23.52 10.97
C GLN A 9 -0.33 23.89 9.66
N SER A 10 -1.34 24.76 9.74
CA SER A 10 -2.17 25.15 8.60
C SER A 10 -1.32 25.58 7.41
N GLY A 11 -1.50 24.90 6.28
CA GLY A 11 -0.79 25.19 5.05
C GLY A 11 -0.51 23.93 4.22
N ASN A 12 -0.09 24.14 2.99
CA ASN A 12 0.36 23.05 2.13
C ASN A 12 1.80 22.68 2.51
N VAL A 13 2.08 21.39 2.53
CA VAL A 13 3.42 20.82 2.70
C VAL A 13 3.73 19.97 1.48
N THR A 14 4.87 20.23 0.85
CA THR A 14 5.28 19.46 -0.33
C THR A 14 6.27 18.42 0.12
N LEU A 15 5.85 17.15 0.09
CA LEU A 15 6.74 16.03 0.31
C LEU A 15 7.76 15.98 -0.82
N THR A 16 9.03 15.85 -0.46
CA THR A 16 10.19 15.75 -1.34
C THR A 16 10.80 14.35 -1.35
N SER A 17 10.51 13.54 -0.33
CA SER A 17 10.80 12.10 -0.30
C SER A 17 9.73 11.35 0.47
N LEU A 18 9.55 10.07 0.12
CA LEU A 18 8.75 9.13 0.86
C LEU A 18 9.33 7.73 0.67
N VAL A 19 10.01 7.23 1.71
CA VAL A 19 10.70 5.95 1.69
C VAL A 19 9.96 4.99 2.63
N VAL A 20 9.60 3.82 2.12
CA VAL A 20 8.85 2.80 2.86
C VAL A 20 9.66 1.50 2.88
N ALA A 21 9.96 1.01 4.08
CA ALA A 21 10.58 -0.29 4.30
C ALA A 21 9.47 -1.34 4.47
N ILE A 22 9.31 -2.19 3.46
CA ILE A 22 8.33 -3.26 3.40
C ILE A 22 9.00 -4.53 3.93
N SER A 23 8.35 -5.21 4.88
CA SER A 23 8.82 -6.50 5.40
C SER A 23 8.24 -7.68 4.62
N SER A 24 6.95 -7.60 4.28
CA SER A 24 6.22 -8.67 3.62
C SER A 24 4.99 -8.13 2.90
N VAL A 25 4.53 -8.87 1.89
CA VAL A 25 3.27 -8.59 1.17
C VAL A 25 2.46 -9.86 1.14
N LYS A 26 1.19 -9.76 1.52
CA LYS A 26 0.25 -10.88 1.56
C LYS A 26 -1.12 -10.44 1.09
N VAL A 27 -1.91 -11.40 0.64
CA VAL A 27 -3.30 -11.19 0.22
C VAL A 27 -4.23 -12.09 1.02
N HIS A 28 -5.45 -11.62 1.26
CA HIS A 28 -6.50 -12.41 1.86
C HIS A 28 -7.49 -12.82 0.77
N ARG A 29 -7.58 -14.12 0.54
CA ARG A 29 -8.56 -14.70 -0.37
C ARG A 29 -9.79 -15.08 0.45
N SER A 30 -10.95 -14.55 0.07
CA SER A 30 -12.22 -15.01 0.64
C SER A 30 -13.07 -15.58 -0.50
N GLY A 31 -13.60 -16.78 -0.30
CA GLY A 31 -14.63 -17.31 -1.17
C GLY A 31 -15.92 -16.51 -1.00
N ALA A 32 -16.88 -16.64 -1.92
CA ALA A 32 -18.11 -15.83 -1.96
C ALA A 32 -18.96 -15.81 -0.67
N LEU A 33 -18.64 -16.61 0.35
CA LEU A 33 -19.35 -16.69 1.64
C LEU A 33 -18.44 -16.94 2.86
N ASP A 34 -17.11 -16.88 2.76
CA ASP A 34 -16.23 -17.29 3.86
C ASP A 34 -15.27 -16.19 4.34
N LEU A 35 -15.63 -15.56 5.47
CA LEU A 35 -14.81 -14.55 6.16
C LEU A 35 -13.60 -15.16 6.91
N THR A 36 -13.41 -16.49 6.87
CA THR A 36 -12.27 -17.20 7.48
C THR A 36 -11.12 -17.49 6.52
N GLY A 37 -11.10 -16.77 5.39
CA GLY A 37 -10.14 -16.92 4.31
C GLY A 37 -8.65 -17.02 4.70
N GLU A 38 -7.86 -17.59 3.80
CA GLU A 38 -6.43 -17.79 4.01
C GLU A 38 -5.63 -16.52 3.65
N TRP A 39 -4.62 -16.21 4.46
CA TRP A 39 -3.58 -15.25 4.11
C TRP A 39 -2.50 -15.93 3.27
N ILE A 40 -2.36 -15.48 2.03
CA ILE A 40 -1.40 -16.01 1.07
C ILE A 40 -0.24 -15.02 0.94
N SER A 41 0.99 -15.47 1.19
CA SER A 41 2.19 -14.65 1.00
C SER A 41 2.49 -14.43 -0.48
N LEU A 42 2.72 -13.18 -0.88
CA LEU A 42 3.23 -12.80 -2.20
C LEU A 42 4.75 -12.56 -2.18
N SER A 43 5.28 -12.12 -1.04
CA SER A 43 6.70 -11.89 -0.82
C SER A 43 6.98 -11.77 0.68
N ASP A 44 7.99 -12.51 1.15
CA ASP A 44 8.55 -12.40 2.51
C ASP A 44 9.97 -11.82 2.50
N THR A 45 10.40 -11.26 1.36
CA THR A 45 11.71 -10.62 1.24
C THR A 45 11.57 -9.13 1.56
N PRO A 46 12.24 -8.64 2.62
CA PRO A 46 12.22 -7.22 2.94
C PRO A 46 12.79 -6.38 1.79
N GLN A 47 12.13 -5.27 1.49
CA GLN A 47 12.57 -4.34 0.45
C GLN A 47 12.23 -2.90 0.84
N THR A 48 13.04 -1.95 0.38
CA THR A 48 12.81 -0.52 0.61
C THR A 48 12.44 0.15 -0.70
N VAL A 49 11.33 0.86 -0.70
CA VAL A 49 10.80 1.57 -1.86
C VAL A 49 10.82 3.07 -1.60
N ASP A 50 11.54 3.82 -2.43
CA ASP A 50 11.41 5.28 -2.49
C ASP A 50 10.35 5.62 -3.54
N LEU A 51 9.17 6.01 -3.06
CA LEU A 51 7.99 6.28 -3.89
C LEU A 51 8.19 7.47 -4.84
N PHE A 52 9.14 8.37 -4.56
CA PHE A 52 9.45 9.50 -5.42
C PHE A 52 10.45 9.16 -6.54
N GLN A 53 11.19 8.05 -6.40
CA GLN A 53 12.10 7.56 -7.43
C GLN A 53 11.43 6.60 -8.41
N LEU A 54 10.20 6.18 -8.13
CA LEU A 54 9.44 5.32 -9.02
C LEU A 54 9.05 6.05 -10.30
N LYS A 55 9.61 5.61 -11.43
CA LYS A 55 9.20 6.05 -12.76
C LYS A 55 8.04 5.24 -13.32
N THR A 56 7.85 4.02 -12.80
CA THR A 56 6.84 3.04 -13.21
C THR A 56 6.37 2.27 -11.98
N THR A 57 5.32 1.45 -12.13
CA THR A 57 4.90 0.50 -11.10
C THR A 57 6.05 -0.44 -10.74
N THR A 58 6.26 -0.66 -9.44
CA THR A 58 7.23 -1.64 -8.92
C THR A 58 6.49 -2.88 -8.45
N GLN A 59 6.95 -4.05 -8.91
CA GLN A 59 6.41 -5.32 -8.45
C GLN A 59 6.91 -5.60 -7.03
N LEU A 60 5.98 -5.75 -6.09
CA LEU A 60 6.30 -6.03 -4.69
C LEU A 60 6.33 -7.54 -4.37
N GLY A 61 5.65 -8.35 -5.18
CA GLY A 61 5.58 -9.80 -5.05
C GLY A 61 4.63 -10.39 -6.08
N SER A 62 4.64 -11.72 -6.19
CA SER A 62 3.70 -12.47 -7.01
C SER A 62 3.70 -13.93 -6.59
N THR A 63 2.57 -14.60 -6.74
CA THR A 63 2.47 -16.05 -6.50
C THR A 63 1.36 -16.64 -7.37
N SER A 64 1.35 -17.97 -7.48
CA SER A 64 0.22 -18.70 -8.05
C SER A 64 -0.80 -18.96 -6.96
N VAL A 65 -2.08 -18.73 -7.26
CA VAL A 65 -3.19 -18.99 -6.35
C VAL A 65 -4.32 -19.68 -7.09
N GLU A 66 -5.19 -20.34 -6.35
CA GLU A 66 -6.44 -20.89 -6.90
C GLU A 66 -7.43 -19.78 -7.27
N GLU A 67 -8.35 -20.11 -8.18
CA GLU A 67 -9.43 -19.22 -8.60
C GLU A 67 -10.29 -18.71 -7.43
N GLY A 68 -10.70 -17.45 -7.44
CA GLY A 68 -11.52 -16.87 -6.38
C GLY A 68 -11.37 -15.37 -6.28
N THR A 69 -11.72 -14.79 -5.12
CA THR A 69 -11.67 -13.34 -4.92
C THR A 69 -10.63 -12.94 -3.88
N ILE A 70 -9.70 -12.06 -4.30
CA ILE A 70 -8.79 -11.36 -3.40
C ILE A 70 -9.49 -10.12 -2.89
N ASN A 71 -9.85 -10.13 -1.61
CA ASN A 71 -10.60 -9.05 -0.99
C ASN A 71 -9.69 -8.05 -0.31
N ILE A 72 -8.54 -8.50 0.20
CA ILE A 72 -7.60 -7.65 0.92
C ILE A 72 -6.18 -7.89 0.39
N VAL A 73 -5.43 -6.82 0.18
CA VAL A 73 -3.98 -6.84 0.07
C VAL A 73 -3.41 -6.16 1.31
N ARG A 74 -2.45 -6.78 1.97
CA ARG A 74 -1.73 -6.19 3.10
C ARG A 74 -0.22 -6.15 2.81
N ILE A 75 0.34 -4.96 2.94
CA ILE A 75 1.77 -4.68 2.88
C ILE A 75 2.21 -4.40 4.31
N ASP A 76 2.95 -5.32 4.92
CA ASP A 76 3.51 -5.08 6.25
C ASP A 76 4.74 -4.18 6.11
N VAL A 77 4.79 -3.14 6.94
CA VAL A 77 5.79 -2.06 6.88
C VAL A 77 6.60 -2.06 8.16
N SER A 78 7.91 -2.23 8.05
CA SER A 78 8.84 -2.17 9.18
C SER A 78 9.26 -0.75 9.54
N GLY A 79 9.09 0.19 8.62
CA GLY A 79 9.30 1.61 8.87
C GLY A 79 8.98 2.47 7.65
N ALA A 80 8.71 3.75 7.86
CA ALA A 80 8.55 4.71 6.78
C ALA A 80 9.14 6.06 7.20
N THR A 81 9.77 6.75 6.27
CA THR A 81 10.34 8.08 6.48
C THR A 81 9.92 9.02 5.36
N ALA A 82 9.73 10.30 5.70
CA ALA A 82 9.39 11.32 4.73
C ALA A 82 10.14 12.62 5.02
N SER A 83 10.41 13.38 3.96
CA SER A 83 10.92 14.75 4.05
C SER A 83 10.02 15.66 3.25
N SER A 84 10.03 16.94 3.62
CA SER A 84 9.31 18.00 2.92
C SER A 84 10.22 19.18 2.58
N ASP A 85 9.64 20.13 1.84
CA ASP A 85 10.19 21.48 1.63
C ASP A 85 10.47 22.25 2.93
N LYS A 86 9.90 21.81 4.06
CA LYS A 86 10.06 22.42 5.39
C LYS A 86 10.95 21.60 6.35
N GLY A 87 11.53 20.51 5.87
CA GLY A 87 12.40 19.62 6.65
C GLY A 87 11.82 18.22 6.86
N PRO A 88 12.43 17.42 7.75
CA PRO A 88 12.00 16.05 8.04
C PRO A 88 10.56 16.00 8.60
N ILE A 89 9.85 14.92 8.27
CA ILE A 89 8.50 14.65 8.77
C ILE A 89 8.50 13.35 9.56
N ASP A 90 7.93 13.41 10.76
CA ASP A 90 7.57 12.22 11.53
C ASP A 90 6.33 11.58 10.89
N LEU A 91 6.55 10.51 10.14
CA LEU A 91 5.51 9.78 9.42
C LEU A 91 5.04 8.58 10.24
N VAL A 92 3.74 8.50 10.47
CA VAL A 92 3.12 7.38 11.16
C VAL A 92 2.51 6.39 10.17
N VAL A 93 2.74 5.10 10.40
CA VAL A 93 2.06 3.99 9.72
C VAL A 93 1.22 3.24 10.75
N SER A 94 -0.10 3.37 10.68
CA SER A 94 -0.99 2.72 11.65
C SER A 94 -0.85 1.20 11.59
N GLY A 95 -0.64 0.56 12.75
CA GLY A 95 -0.62 -0.91 12.84
C GLY A 95 0.53 -1.59 12.09
N ASN A 96 1.55 -0.84 11.66
CA ASN A 96 2.70 -1.34 10.89
C ASN A 96 2.31 -2.07 9.59
N HIS A 97 1.18 -1.71 8.98
CA HIS A 97 0.78 -2.23 7.68
C HIS A 97 -0.05 -1.23 6.88
N LEU A 98 -0.05 -1.41 5.56
CA LEU A 98 -0.95 -0.77 4.62
C LEU A 98 -1.88 -1.84 4.05
N GLN A 99 -3.14 -1.51 3.88
CA GLN A 99 -4.20 -2.39 3.47
C GLN A 99 -4.94 -1.78 2.27
N ALA A 100 -5.28 -2.60 1.29
CA ALA A 100 -6.13 -2.21 0.17
C ALA A 100 -7.22 -3.26 -0.02
N GLU A 101 -8.40 -2.84 -0.49
CA GLU A 101 -9.52 -3.74 -0.75
C GLU A 101 -9.87 -3.74 -2.25
N PRO A 102 -9.11 -4.49 -3.08
CA PRO A 102 -9.28 -4.43 -4.53
C PRO A 102 -10.53 -5.16 -5.04
N ALA A 103 -11.08 -6.09 -4.27
CA ALA A 103 -12.12 -7.04 -4.73
C ALA A 103 -11.77 -7.70 -6.08
N ALA A 104 -10.51 -8.13 -6.23
CA ALA A 104 -9.97 -8.65 -7.49
C ALA A 104 -10.41 -10.10 -7.72
N SER A 105 -10.90 -10.41 -8.93
CA SER A 105 -11.18 -11.78 -9.36
C SER A 105 -9.90 -12.43 -9.86
N VAL A 106 -9.69 -13.70 -9.49
CA VAL A 106 -8.63 -14.55 -10.01
C VAL A 106 -9.28 -15.69 -10.77
N ASN A 107 -8.95 -15.80 -12.05
CA ASN A 107 -9.49 -16.79 -12.97
C ASN A 107 -8.36 -17.67 -13.53
N GLY A 108 -8.65 -18.94 -13.81
CA GLY A 108 -7.68 -19.91 -14.27
C GLY A 108 -7.04 -19.52 -15.61
N GLY A 109 -5.72 -19.68 -15.69
CA GLY A 109 -4.94 -19.36 -16.88
C GLY A 109 -4.80 -17.87 -17.16
N MET A 110 -5.07 -17.00 -16.18
CA MET A 110 -4.88 -15.55 -16.28
C MET A 110 -4.00 -15.02 -15.16
N THR A 111 -3.29 -13.93 -15.45
CA THR A 111 -2.55 -13.16 -14.46
C THR A 111 -3.45 -12.03 -13.95
N THR A 112 -3.64 -11.94 -12.63
CA THR A 112 -4.36 -10.83 -11.99
C THR A 112 -3.37 -9.84 -11.40
N ASN A 113 -3.32 -8.64 -11.97
CA ASN A 113 -2.44 -7.58 -11.52
C ASN A 113 -3.18 -6.65 -10.56
N ILE A 114 -2.70 -6.52 -9.32
CA ILE A 114 -3.25 -5.59 -8.33
C ILE A 114 -2.26 -4.45 -8.12
N THR A 115 -2.67 -3.22 -8.41
CA THR A 115 -1.86 -2.02 -8.19
C THR A 115 -2.39 -1.28 -6.99
N VAL A 116 -1.53 -1.02 -5.99
CA VAL A 116 -1.88 -0.20 -4.81
C VAL A 116 -1.25 1.17 -4.91
N THR A 117 -1.97 2.21 -4.49
CA THR A 117 -1.46 3.59 -4.49
C THR A 117 -1.40 4.13 -3.06
N PRO A 118 -0.20 4.45 -2.55
CA PRO A 118 -0.05 5.06 -1.23
C PRO A 118 -0.57 6.49 -1.21
N HIS A 119 -1.16 6.89 -0.07
CA HIS A 119 -1.60 8.25 0.16
C HIS A 119 -1.13 8.74 1.54
N VAL A 120 -0.71 10.00 1.62
CA VAL A 120 -0.27 10.62 2.88
C VAL A 120 -1.28 11.71 3.25
N VAL A 121 -1.76 11.65 4.49
CA VAL A 121 -2.64 12.67 5.08
C VAL A 121 -1.91 13.42 6.19
N CYS A 122 -2.31 14.67 6.39
CA CYS A 122 -1.91 15.47 7.54
C CYS A 122 -3.13 15.72 8.42
N GLU A 123 -3.11 15.19 9.63
CA GLU A 123 -4.21 15.29 10.59
C GLU A 123 -4.26 16.69 11.24
N GLY A 124 -5.40 17.05 11.85
CA GLY A 124 -5.62 18.36 12.45
C GLY A 124 -4.66 18.74 13.60
N ASN A 125 -3.94 17.74 14.14
CA ASN A 125 -2.90 17.88 15.16
C ASN A 125 -1.49 18.09 14.57
N GLY A 126 -1.32 18.07 13.24
CA GLY A 126 -0.04 18.16 12.54
C GLY A 126 0.66 16.82 12.32
N THR A 127 0.05 15.69 12.69
CA THR A 127 0.62 14.37 12.44
C THR A 127 0.46 13.97 10.97
N PHE A 128 1.57 13.59 10.34
CA PHE A 128 1.54 12.99 9.01
C PHE A 128 1.37 11.48 9.12
N ARG A 129 0.42 10.94 8.35
CA ARG A 129 0.12 9.51 8.33
C ARG A 129 0.13 9.00 6.91
N LEU A 130 0.84 7.90 6.68
CA LEU A 130 0.66 7.07 5.49
C LEU A 130 -0.62 6.27 5.70
N THR A 131 -1.63 6.49 4.86
CA THR A 131 -2.97 5.97 5.11
C THR A 131 -2.94 4.44 5.14
N PRO A 132 -3.54 3.82 6.17
CA PRO A 132 -3.61 2.36 6.23
C PRO A 132 -4.56 1.81 5.18
N GLU A 133 -5.49 2.61 4.66
CA GLU A 133 -6.33 2.25 3.52
C GLU A 133 -5.74 2.86 2.24
N LEU A 134 -5.49 1.99 1.26
CA LEU A 134 -4.95 2.32 -0.04
C LEU A 134 -6.02 2.11 -1.11
N THR A 135 -5.96 2.93 -2.16
CA THR A 135 -6.71 2.64 -3.38
C THR A 135 -6.02 1.52 -4.13
N ALA A 136 -6.78 0.52 -4.56
CA ALA A 136 -6.30 -0.52 -5.45
C ALA A 136 -7.12 -0.60 -6.74
N THR A 137 -6.47 -0.97 -7.82
CA THR A 137 -7.12 -1.39 -9.06
C THR A 137 -6.61 -2.77 -9.44
N SER A 138 -7.48 -3.56 -10.06
CA SER A 138 -7.12 -4.88 -10.59
C SER A 138 -7.46 -5.00 -12.05
N HIS A 139 -6.63 -5.71 -12.80
CA HIS A 139 -6.94 -6.12 -14.17
C HIS A 139 -6.41 -7.53 -14.42
N GLU A 140 -7.08 -8.23 -15.32
CA GLU A 140 -6.68 -9.56 -15.78
C GLU A 140 -5.96 -9.44 -17.12
N SER A 141 -4.90 -10.22 -17.30
CA SER A 141 -4.21 -10.38 -18.58
C SER A 141 -3.99 -11.84 -18.88
N ARG A 142 -4.09 -12.21 -20.16
CA ARG A 142 -3.55 -13.49 -20.63
C ARG A 142 -2.05 -13.34 -20.81
N ASP A 143 -1.32 -14.38 -20.43
CA ASP A 143 0.11 -14.51 -20.74
C ASP A 143 0.35 -14.58 -22.26
#